data_AF-C8WUQ4-F1
#
_entry.id   AF-C8WUQ4-F1
#
_cell.length_a   1.000
_cell.length_b   1.000
_cell.length_c   1.000
_cell.angle_alpha   90.00
_cell.angle_beta   90.00
_cell.angle_gamma   90.00
#
_symmetry.space_group_name_H-M   'P 1'
#
loop_
_entity.id
_entity.type
_entity.pdbx_description
1 polymer ?
#
loop_
_entity_poly.entity_id
_entity_poly.type
_entity_poly.pdbx_seq_one_letter_code
_entity_poly.pdbx_strand_id
1 'polypeptide(L)'
;MKPFVRVTRGAVDESWHAGAIAIANAEGEIVAHYGDLDFFTFARSSCKPIQAIPVVESGALEAFGLGESHLALMCASHSSEPMHVEKASEILQSIGLGPEHLVCGIHVPHSREAYEEMVRRGEALSAIHNNCSGKHAGMLAYCKATGADPSTYAEIDHPLQQAILRTLSELAGVPREDIRIGVDGCGVPVHAMPLRAWARAFASFIADGAPHAAAMQRILAAMGRHPELVGGSRDRFDTDLMRATNGRIVAKGGAEGFLAVIDTGLRLAMVIKVLDGNARAIPPVALKALTDLGAISAAERDLLQAYVEPAVLNTQGREVGRIIAEFSLSRP
;
A
#
# COMPACT_ATOMS: atom_id res chain seq x y z
N MET A 1 22.99 15.26 13.46
CA MET A 1 21.74 14.81 12.80
C MET A 1 21.17 13.69 13.69
N LYS A 2 19.89 13.73 14.05
CA LYS A 2 19.27 12.70 14.90
C LYS A 2 18.70 11.58 14.01
N PRO A 3 18.90 10.30 14.34
CA PRO A 3 18.38 9.20 13.53
C PRO A 3 16.86 9.13 13.62
N PHE A 4 16.21 8.80 12.50
CA PHE A 4 14.79 8.44 12.49
C PHE A 4 14.62 6.98 12.95
N VAL A 5 15.53 6.13 12.49
CA VAL A 5 15.69 4.72 12.92
C VAL A 5 17.17 4.43 13.05
N ARG A 6 17.57 3.71 14.10
CA ARG A 6 18.91 3.14 14.25
C ARG A 6 18.89 1.65 13.96
N VAL A 7 19.95 1.14 13.35
CA VAL A 7 20.23 -0.29 13.22
C VAL A 7 21.51 -0.57 13.97
N THR A 8 21.41 -1.40 15.01
CA THR A 8 22.56 -1.72 15.86
C THR A 8 23.20 -3.04 15.45
N ARG A 9 24.46 -3.20 15.82
CA ARG A 9 25.16 -4.47 15.91
C ARG A 9 25.92 -4.53 17.23
N GLY A 10 25.52 -5.43 18.12
CA GLY A 10 25.94 -5.39 19.52
C GLY A 10 25.58 -4.04 20.15
N ALA A 11 26.57 -3.37 20.75
CA ALA A 11 26.39 -2.07 21.40
C ALA A 11 26.60 -0.85 20.46
N VAL A 12 26.86 -1.08 19.17
CA VAL A 12 27.25 -0.03 18.21
C VAL A 12 26.15 0.21 17.20
N ASP A 13 25.93 1.47 16.83
CA ASP A 13 25.11 1.84 15.68
C ASP A 13 25.83 1.49 14.39
N GLU A 14 25.32 0.51 13.65
CA GLU A 14 25.87 0.09 12.37
C GLU A 14 25.40 1.01 11.24
N SER A 15 24.12 1.40 11.26
CA SER A 15 23.54 2.34 10.31
C SER A 15 22.31 3.02 10.88
N TRP A 16 21.77 3.97 10.13
CA TRP A 16 20.64 4.79 10.52
C TRP A 16 19.86 5.16 9.27
N HIS A 17 18.55 5.30 9.43
CA HIS A 17 17.66 5.79 8.39
C HIS A 17 17.18 7.20 8.76
N ALA A 18 16.88 8.00 7.74
CA ALA A 18 16.18 9.26 7.85
C ALA A 18 14.76 9.12 7.27
N GLY A 19 13.82 9.93 7.74
CA GLY A 19 12.43 9.82 7.30
C GLY A 19 11.55 10.97 7.75
N ALA A 20 10.30 10.90 7.34
CA ALA A 20 9.25 11.83 7.69
C ALA A 20 7.92 11.09 7.93
N ILE A 21 7.09 11.67 8.79
CA ILE A 21 5.75 11.18 9.14
C ILE A 21 4.78 12.35 9.05
N ALA A 22 3.64 12.15 8.41
CA ALA A 22 2.53 13.09 8.41
C ALA A 22 1.28 12.36 8.89
N ILE A 23 0.58 12.91 9.88
CA ILE A 23 -0.66 12.35 10.42
C ILE A 23 -1.75 13.39 10.30
N ALA A 24 -2.83 13.05 9.60
CA ALA A 24 -3.99 13.89 9.36
C ALA A 24 -5.24 13.34 10.06
N ASN A 25 -6.12 14.23 10.53
CA ASN A 25 -7.48 13.89 10.98
C ASN A 25 -8.44 13.76 9.80
N ALA A 26 -9.69 13.37 10.06
CA ALA A 26 -10.75 13.25 9.06
C ALA A 26 -11.04 14.57 8.32
N GLU A 27 -10.69 15.73 8.88
CA GLU A 27 -10.83 17.03 8.25
C GLU A 27 -9.66 17.37 7.31
N GLY A 28 -8.64 16.52 7.24
CA GLY A 28 -7.45 16.70 6.40
C GLY A 28 -6.42 17.66 6.98
N GLU A 29 -6.52 17.98 8.27
CA GLU A 29 -5.60 18.80 9.05
C GLU A 29 -4.48 17.93 9.62
N ILE A 30 -3.23 18.39 9.53
CA ILE A 30 -2.10 17.68 10.15
C ILE A 30 -2.18 17.86 11.66
N VAL A 31 -2.34 16.76 12.41
CA VAL A 31 -2.44 16.78 13.88
C VAL A 31 -1.16 16.33 14.58
N ALA A 32 -0.28 15.65 13.86
CA ALA A 32 1.04 15.27 14.33
C ALA A 32 1.99 15.00 13.15
N HIS A 33 3.29 15.24 13.34
CA HIS A 33 4.28 15.00 12.30
C HIS A 33 5.70 14.78 12.82
N TYR A 34 6.58 14.35 11.91
CA TYR A 34 8.03 14.35 12.08
C TYR A 34 8.70 14.60 10.72
N GLY A 35 9.80 15.35 10.71
CA GLY A 35 10.57 15.59 9.50
C GLY A 35 9.92 16.59 8.53
N ASP A 36 10.39 16.58 7.28
CA ASP A 36 9.96 17.48 6.22
C ASP A 36 8.64 17.02 5.58
N LEU A 37 7.56 17.76 5.83
CA LEU A 37 6.23 17.49 5.29
C LEU A 37 6.04 17.92 3.83
N ASP A 38 6.93 18.79 3.35
CA ASP A 38 6.94 19.29 1.98
C ASP A 38 7.84 18.45 1.07
N PHE A 39 8.48 17.41 1.63
CA PHE A 39 9.23 16.43 0.88
C PHE A 39 8.34 15.80 -0.19
N PHE A 40 8.72 16.02 -1.44
CA PHE A 40 7.98 15.58 -2.60
C PHE A 40 8.31 14.11 -2.88
N THR A 41 7.32 13.22 -2.75
CA THR A 41 7.55 11.76 -2.84
C THR A 41 6.44 11.04 -3.57
N PHE A 42 6.79 9.87 -4.12
CA PHE A 42 5.84 8.90 -4.63
C PHE A 42 5.32 8.03 -3.48
N ALA A 43 4.01 7.78 -3.43
CA ALA A 43 3.42 6.76 -2.54
C ALA A 43 3.63 5.34 -3.07
N ARG A 44 4.06 5.20 -4.34
CA ARG A 44 4.22 3.91 -5.04
C ARG A 44 2.98 3.04 -4.84
N SER A 45 3.16 1.77 -4.49
CA SER A 45 2.06 0.82 -4.29
C SER A 45 1.09 1.18 -3.14
N SER A 46 1.43 2.11 -2.24
CA SER A 46 0.47 2.61 -1.25
C SER A 46 -0.68 3.38 -1.89
N CYS A 47 -0.52 3.87 -3.12
CA CYS A 47 -1.56 4.60 -3.86
C CYS A 47 -2.67 3.69 -4.43
N LYS A 48 -2.50 2.36 -4.41
CA LYS A 48 -3.45 1.42 -5.05
C LYS A 48 -4.89 1.51 -4.55
N PRO A 49 -5.18 1.74 -3.26
CA PRO A 49 -6.54 2.00 -2.79
C PRO A 49 -7.17 3.21 -3.48
N ILE A 50 -6.43 4.29 -3.70
CA ILE A 50 -6.92 5.47 -4.44
C ILE A 50 -7.13 5.12 -5.93
N GLN A 51 -6.22 4.34 -6.51
CA GLN A 51 -6.34 3.89 -7.91
C GLN A 51 -7.54 2.95 -8.16
N ALA A 52 -8.03 2.28 -7.12
CA ALA A 52 -9.21 1.42 -7.19
C ALA A 52 -10.53 2.21 -7.17
N ILE A 53 -10.53 3.48 -6.73
CA ILE A 53 -11.76 4.30 -6.64
C ILE A 53 -12.47 4.40 -8.00
N PRO A 54 -11.80 4.79 -9.10
CA PRO A 54 -12.45 4.83 -10.41
C PRO A 54 -12.99 3.47 -10.88
N VAL A 55 -12.36 2.36 -10.49
CA VAL A 55 -12.81 0.99 -10.83
C VAL A 55 -14.12 0.66 -10.11
N VAL A 56 -14.23 1.05 -8.84
CA VAL A 56 -15.47 0.89 -8.07
C VAL A 56 -16.59 1.76 -8.64
N GLU A 57 -16.28 3.01 -8.95
CA GLU A 57 -17.27 3.97 -9.44
C GLU A 57 -17.71 3.74 -10.89
N SER A 58 -16.91 3.02 -11.69
CA SER A 58 -17.32 2.64 -13.05
C SER A 58 -18.38 1.54 -13.08
N GLY A 59 -18.76 0.97 -11.93
CA GLY A 59 -19.68 -0.17 -11.84
C GLY A 59 -19.08 -1.48 -12.32
N ALA A 60 -17.75 -1.57 -12.45
CA ALA A 60 -17.08 -2.76 -12.95
C ALA A 60 -17.30 -3.97 -12.03
N LEU A 61 -17.38 -3.73 -10.72
CA LEU A 61 -17.57 -4.81 -9.75
C LEU A 61 -18.92 -5.48 -9.96
N GLU A 62 -19.99 -4.69 -10.09
CA GLU A 62 -21.34 -5.18 -10.30
C GLU A 62 -21.50 -5.81 -11.68
N ALA A 63 -20.95 -5.19 -12.73
CA ALA A 63 -21.06 -5.66 -14.11
C ALA A 63 -20.43 -7.04 -14.33
N PHE A 64 -19.37 -7.37 -13.58
CA PHE A 64 -18.60 -8.60 -13.74
C PHE A 64 -18.65 -9.55 -12.53
N GLY A 65 -19.54 -9.28 -11.57
CA GLY A 65 -19.72 -10.16 -10.39
C GLY A 65 -18.52 -10.21 -9.45
N LEU A 66 -17.74 -9.13 -9.36
CA LEU A 66 -16.52 -9.07 -8.56
C LEU A 66 -16.83 -8.61 -7.12
N GLY A 67 -16.71 -9.54 -6.17
CA GLY A 67 -16.88 -9.29 -4.74
C GLY A 67 -15.68 -8.64 -4.02
N GLU A 68 -15.78 -8.56 -2.69
CA GLU A 68 -14.79 -7.89 -1.81
C GLU A 68 -13.38 -8.47 -1.89
N SER A 69 -13.24 -9.79 -2.04
CA SER A 69 -11.93 -10.45 -2.22
C SER A 69 -11.21 -9.97 -3.48
N HIS A 70 -11.93 -9.77 -4.58
CA HIS A 70 -11.36 -9.21 -5.81
C HIS A 70 -10.93 -7.75 -5.61
N LEU A 71 -11.76 -6.95 -4.93
CA LEU A 71 -11.43 -5.55 -4.63
C LEU A 71 -10.20 -5.43 -3.72
N ALA A 72 -10.05 -6.31 -2.74
CA ALA A 72 -8.85 -6.38 -1.91
C ALA A 72 -7.61 -6.67 -2.76
N LEU A 73 -7.71 -7.61 -3.71
CA LEU A 73 -6.63 -7.92 -4.65
C LEU A 73 -6.31 -6.73 -5.59
N MET A 74 -7.31 -5.95 -6.02
CA MET A 74 -7.07 -4.73 -6.81
C MET A 74 -6.22 -3.70 -6.06
N CYS A 75 -6.26 -3.72 -4.72
CA CYS A 75 -5.44 -2.87 -3.86
C CYS A 75 -4.06 -3.47 -3.52
N ALA A 76 -3.75 -4.69 -3.99
CA ALA A 76 -2.67 -5.50 -3.46
C ALA A 76 -1.28 -5.17 -4.00
N SER A 77 -0.28 -5.57 -3.21
CA SER A 77 1.09 -5.84 -3.69
C SER A 77 1.43 -7.26 -3.29
N HIS A 78 0.68 -8.20 -3.85
CA HIS A 78 0.56 -9.53 -3.30
C HIS A 78 1.84 -10.36 -3.40
N SER A 79 1.94 -11.37 -2.55
CA SER A 79 3.06 -12.31 -2.54
C SER A 79 3.03 -13.37 -3.64
N SER A 80 2.00 -13.34 -4.49
CA SER A 80 1.81 -14.29 -5.61
C SER A 80 1.64 -15.74 -5.15
N GLU A 81 1.14 -15.91 -3.93
CA GLU A 81 0.60 -17.18 -3.44
C GLU A 81 -0.61 -17.62 -4.29
N PRO A 82 -0.97 -18.92 -4.31
CA PRO A 82 -2.02 -19.46 -5.17
C PRO A 82 -3.34 -18.69 -5.13
N MET A 83 -3.80 -18.28 -3.95
CA MET A 83 -5.05 -17.50 -3.78
C MET A 83 -5.02 -16.16 -4.55
N HIS A 84 -3.86 -15.52 -4.69
CA HIS A 84 -3.73 -14.26 -5.42
C HIS A 84 -3.82 -14.48 -6.92
N VAL A 85 -3.10 -15.49 -7.43
CA VAL A 85 -3.08 -15.84 -8.86
C VAL A 85 -4.48 -16.28 -9.30
N GLU A 86 -5.15 -17.06 -8.46
CA GLU A 86 -6.54 -17.48 -8.67
C GLU A 86 -7.46 -16.26 -8.78
N LYS A 87 -7.44 -15.33 -7.81
CA LYS A 87 -8.33 -14.16 -7.84
C LYS A 87 -8.01 -13.22 -9.00
N ALA A 88 -6.74 -13.05 -9.37
CA ALA A 88 -6.38 -12.27 -10.55
C ALA A 88 -6.92 -12.91 -11.83
N SER A 89 -6.85 -14.24 -11.92
CA SER A 89 -7.37 -15.01 -13.05
C SER A 89 -8.89 -14.90 -13.15
N GLU A 90 -9.61 -14.97 -12.03
CA GLU A 90 -11.06 -14.79 -11.98
C GLU A 90 -11.48 -13.40 -12.49
N ILE A 91 -10.78 -12.33 -12.07
CA ILE A 91 -11.06 -10.97 -12.59
C ILE A 91 -10.89 -10.95 -14.10
N LEU A 92 -9.77 -11.45 -14.63
CA LEU A 92 -9.50 -11.45 -16.08
C LEU A 92 -10.53 -12.29 -16.87
N GLN A 93 -10.87 -13.48 -16.37
CA GLN A 93 -11.86 -14.35 -16.99
C GLN A 93 -13.25 -13.71 -17.03
N SER A 94 -13.67 -13.04 -15.94
CA SER A 94 -14.97 -12.36 -15.86
C SER A 94 -15.15 -11.26 -16.90
N ILE A 95 -14.04 -10.67 -17.37
CA ILE A 95 -14.02 -9.59 -18.36
C ILE A 95 -13.61 -10.06 -19.76
N GLY A 96 -13.45 -11.38 -19.95
CA GLY A 96 -13.09 -12.01 -21.21
C GLY A 96 -11.66 -11.73 -21.69
N LEU A 97 -10.72 -11.51 -20.77
CA LEU A 97 -9.30 -11.27 -21.05
C LEU A 97 -8.41 -12.34 -20.39
N GLY A 98 -7.15 -12.41 -20.82
CA GLY A 98 -6.13 -13.27 -20.23
C GLY A 98 -4.88 -12.51 -19.76
N PRO A 99 -3.92 -13.20 -19.10
CA PRO A 99 -2.70 -12.60 -18.55
C PRO A 99 -1.84 -11.83 -19.56
N GLU A 100 -1.95 -12.14 -20.86
CA GLU A 100 -1.26 -11.44 -21.95
C GLU A 100 -1.67 -9.95 -22.10
N HIS A 101 -2.78 -9.53 -21.50
CA HIS A 101 -3.22 -8.13 -21.45
C HIS A 101 -2.62 -7.35 -20.27
N LEU A 102 -1.91 -8.02 -19.37
CA LEU A 102 -1.26 -7.39 -18.23
C LEU A 102 0.10 -6.80 -18.64
N VAL A 103 0.21 -5.47 -18.70
CA VAL A 103 1.47 -4.79 -19.08
C VAL A 103 2.49 -4.74 -17.94
N CYS A 104 2.16 -5.25 -16.75
CA CYS A 104 3.04 -5.20 -15.59
C CYS A 104 4.31 -6.04 -15.70
N GLY A 105 4.39 -6.92 -16.70
CA GLY A 105 5.54 -7.79 -16.93
C GLY A 105 5.69 -8.88 -15.87
N ILE A 106 6.75 -9.67 -15.98
CA ILE A 106 7.02 -10.79 -15.09
C ILE A 106 7.71 -10.29 -13.82
N HIS A 107 7.27 -10.77 -12.66
CA HIS A 107 7.90 -10.54 -11.36
C HIS A 107 8.07 -11.88 -10.65
N VAL A 108 9.18 -12.07 -9.95
CA VAL A 108 9.40 -13.25 -9.10
C VAL A 108 8.47 -13.16 -7.88
N PRO A 109 7.68 -14.19 -7.53
CA PRO A 109 6.83 -14.16 -6.35
C PRO A 109 7.57 -13.68 -5.09
N HIS A 110 6.94 -12.81 -4.29
CA HIS A 110 7.52 -12.43 -2.98
C HIS A 110 7.42 -13.59 -1.98
N SER A 111 6.41 -14.46 -2.12
CA SER A 111 6.37 -15.71 -1.37
C SER A 111 7.45 -16.64 -1.89
N ARG A 112 8.49 -16.83 -1.08
CA ARG A 112 9.56 -17.78 -1.36
C ARG A 112 9.04 -19.20 -1.52
N GLU A 113 8.08 -19.60 -0.68
CA GLU A 113 7.45 -20.92 -0.74
C GLU A 113 6.75 -21.14 -2.08
N ALA A 114 5.90 -20.19 -2.49
CA ALA A 114 5.20 -20.26 -3.78
C ALA A 114 6.19 -20.31 -4.96
N TYR A 115 7.25 -19.50 -4.92
CA TYR A 115 8.27 -19.50 -5.96
C TYR A 115 9.01 -20.85 -6.04
N GLU A 116 9.45 -21.39 -4.91
CA GLU A 116 10.16 -22.68 -4.87
C GLU A 116 9.27 -23.84 -5.34
N GLU A 117 7.98 -23.83 -5.02
CA GLU A 117 7.02 -24.81 -5.52
C GLU A 117 6.86 -24.75 -7.05
N MET A 118 6.71 -23.56 -7.62
CA MET A 118 6.64 -23.38 -9.07
C MET A 118 7.90 -23.91 -9.77
N VAL A 119 9.08 -23.60 -9.21
CA VAL A 119 10.35 -24.10 -9.74
C VAL A 119 10.41 -25.64 -9.68
N ARG A 120 9.97 -26.26 -8.58
CA ARG A 120 9.91 -27.72 -8.46
C ARG A 120 8.95 -28.37 -9.48
N ARG A 121 7.86 -27.68 -9.84
CA ARG A 121 6.90 -28.12 -10.86
C ARG A 121 7.33 -27.81 -12.30
N GLY A 122 8.44 -27.08 -12.50
CA GLY A 122 8.89 -26.65 -13.83
C GLY A 122 7.97 -25.61 -14.48
N GLU A 123 7.23 -24.85 -13.67
CA GLU A 123 6.27 -23.85 -14.16
C GLU A 123 6.98 -22.55 -14.55
N ALA A 124 6.57 -21.97 -15.68
CA ALA A 124 7.05 -20.66 -16.10
C ALA A 124 6.30 -19.53 -15.38
N LEU A 125 7.05 -18.48 -14.99
CA LEU A 125 6.44 -17.24 -14.53
C LEU A 125 5.78 -16.50 -15.71
N SER A 126 4.72 -15.75 -15.41
CA SER A 126 4.00 -14.90 -16.35
C SER A 126 3.51 -13.64 -15.64
N ALA A 127 2.91 -12.70 -16.38
CA ALA A 127 2.45 -11.43 -15.81
C ALA A 127 1.38 -11.59 -14.71
N ILE A 128 0.68 -12.72 -14.64
CA ILE A 128 -0.27 -13.00 -13.53
C ILE A 128 0.42 -13.11 -12.17
N HIS A 129 1.70 -13.53 -12.17
CA HIS A 129 2.52 -13.66 -10.97
C HIS A 129 3.13 -12.31 -10.55
N ASN A 130 2.92 -11.25 -11.32
CA ASN A 130 3.32 -9.92 -10.93
C ASN A 130 2.58 -9.49 -9.67
N ASN A 131 3.27 -8.93 -8.67
CA ASN A 131 2.62 -8.48 -7.44
C ASN A 131 1.60 -7.35 -7.65
N CYS A 132 1.57 -6.74 -8.83
CA CYS A 132 0.59 -5.74 -9.24
C CYS A 132 -0.52 -6.31 -10.13
N SER A 133 -0.53 -7.61 -10.46
CA SER A 133 -1.46 -8.18 -11.44
C SER A 133 -2.92 -7.96 -11.06
N GLY A 134 -3.27 -8.06 -9.77
CA GLY A 134 -4.61 -7.72 -9.27
C GLY A 134 -5.05 -6.29 -9.56
N LYS A 135 -4.19 -5.30 -9.30
CA LYS A 135 -4.43 -3.89 -9.66
C LYS A 135 -4.64 -3.74 -11.17
N HIS A 136 -3.79 -4.35 -11.99
CA HIS A 136 -3.92 -4.29 -13.44
C HIS A 136 -5.20 -4.97 -13.94
N ALA A 137 -5.61 -6.10 -13.36
CA ALA A 137 -6.86 -6.76 -13.68
C ALA A 137 -8.07 -5.86 -13.35
N GLY A 138 -8.04 -5.13 -12.23
CA GLY A 138 -9.04 -4.10 -11.91
C GLY A 138 -9.06 -2.94 -12.90
N MET A 139 -7.89 -2.46 -13.33
CA MET A 139 -7.77 -1.44 -14.37
C MET A 139 -8.36 -1.90 -15.72
N LEU A 140 -8.15 -3.16 -16.10
CA LEU A 140 -8.76 -3.76 -17.29
C LEU A 140 -10.28 -3.92 -17.11
N ALA A 141 -10.75 -4.26 -15.92
CA ALA A 141 -12.18 -4.32 -15.63
C ALA A 141 -12.85 -2.95 -15.77
N TYR A 142 -12.19 -1.87 -15.34
CA TYR A 142 -12.64 -0.50 -15.63
C TYR A 142 -12.75 -0.25 -17.14
N CYS A 143 -11.73 -0.63 -17.93
CA CYS A 143 -11.76 -0.44 -19.38
C CYS A 143 -12.96 -1.15 -20.01
N LYS A 144 -13.22 -2.38 -19.59
CA LYS A 144 -14.34 -3.19 -20.07
C LYS A 144 -15.71 -2.64 -19.64
N ALA A 145 -15.83 -2.08 -18.44
CA ALA A 145 -17.07 -1.45 -17.96
C ALA A 145 -17.38 -0.12 -18.67
N THR A 146 -16.34 0.64 -19.05
CA THR A 146 -16.48 1.99 -19.61
C THR A 146 -16.37 2.05 -21.13
N GLY A 147 -15.94 0.96 -21.78
CA GLY A 147 -15.64 0.93 -23.21
C GLY A 147 -14.31 1.57 -23.59
N ALA A 148 -13.46 1.93 -22.62
CA ALA A 148 -12.11 2.42 -22.88
C ALA A 148 -11.20 1.31 -23.42
N ASP A 149 -10.15 1.69 -24.17
CA ASP A 149 -9.26 0.75 -24.84
C ASP A 149 -8.33 0.01 -23.87
N PRO A 150 -8.50 -1.31 -23.68
CA PRO A 150 -7.68 -2.08 -22.75
C PRO A 150 -6.22 -2.26 -23.21
N SER A 151 -5.84 -1.87 -24.42
CA SER A 151 -4.45 -1.99 -24.90
C SER A 151 -3.56 -0.81 -24.50
N THR A 152 -4.16 0.34 -24.19
CA THR A 152 -3.46 1.60 -23.89
C THR A 152 -3.66 2.08 -22.45
N TYR A 153 -4.26 1.25 -21.57
CA TYR A 153 -4.62 1.64 -20.20
C TYR A 153 -3.48 2.12 -19.29
N ALA A 154 -2.22 1.87 -19.67
CA ALA A 154 -1.04 2.34 -18.95
C ALA A 154 -0.53 3.70 -19.44
N GLU A 155 -1.07 4.25 -20.52
CA GLU A 155 -0.71 5.56 -21.04
C GLU A 155 -1.35 6.66 -20.20
N ILE A 156 -0.62 7.74 -19.92
CA ILE A 156 -1.11 8.81 -19.05
C ILE A 156 -2.38 9.49 -19.61
N ASP A 157 -2.50 9.58 -20.94
CA ASP A 157 -3.66 10.19 -21.60
C ASP A 157 -4.89 9.27 -21.63
N HIS A 158 -4.73 7.99 -21.25
CA HIS A 158 -5.84 7.05 -21.20
C HIS A 158 -6.92 7.49 -20.19
N PRO A 159 -8.23 7.37 -20.50
CA PRO A 159 -9.31 7.83 -19.63
C PRO A 159 -9.24 7.35 -18.17
N LEU A 160 -8.80 6.11 -17.96
CA LEU A 160 -8.54 5.55 -16.63
C LEU A 160 -7.46 6.32 -15.86
N GLN A 161 -6.30 6.58 -16.48
CA GLN A 161 -5.19 7.26 -15.80
C GLN A 161 -5.55 8.71 -15.52
N GLN A 162 -6.30 9.34 -16.43
CA GLN A 162 -6.88 10.66 -16.21
C GLN A 162 -7.89 10.67 -15.06
N ALA A 163 -8.70 9.61 -14.89
CA ALA A 163 -9.60 9.46 -13.75
C ALA A 163 -8.84 9.32 -12.42
N ILE A 164 -7.81 8.47 -12.39
CA ILE A 164 -6.92 8.32 -11.23
C ILE A 164 -6.27 9.66 -10.85
N LEU A 165 -5.76 10.41 -11.83
CA LEU A 165 -5.14 11.71 -11.59
C LEU A 165 -6.14 12.74 -11.05
N ARG A 166 -7.39 12.75 -11.54
CA ARG A 166 -8.46 13.60 -10.99
C ARG A 166 -8.79 13.23 -9.55
N THR A 167 -9.03 11.95 -9.26
CA THR A 167 -9.29 11.47 -7.91
C THR A 167 -8.15 11.84 -6.95
N LEU A 168 -6.88 11.68 -7.37
CA LEU A 168 -5.74 12.09 -6.55
C LEU A 168 -5.74 13.59 -6.27
N SER A 169 -5.99 14.40 -7.29
CA SER A 169 -6.05 15.86 -7.16
C SER A 169 -7.14 16.31 -6.19
N GLU A 170 -8.34 15.71 -6.30
CA GLU A 170 -9.49 16.00 -5.44
C GLU A 170 -9.23 15.61 -3.98
N LEU A 171 -8.74 14.40 -3.72
CA LEU A 171 -8.50 13.91 -2.35
C LEU A 171 -7.30 14.63 -1.69
N ALA A 172 -6.24 14.90 -2.45
CA ALA A 172 -5.05 15.56 -1.91
C ALA A 172 -5.20 17.09 -1.80
N GLY A 173 -6.17 17.67 -2.50
CA GLY A 173 -6.30 19.13 -2.64
C GLY A 173 -5.10 19.75 -3.34
N VAL A 174 -4.51 19.04 -4.31
CA VAL A 174 -3.36 19.49 -5.11
C VAL A 174 -3.80 19.63 -6.57
N PRO A 175 -3.58 20.77 -7.24
CA PRO A 175 -3.90 20.92 -8.66
C PRO A 175 -3.22 19.84 -9.52
N ARG A 176 -3.88 19.41 -10.61
CA ARG A 176 -3.40 18.30 -11.44
C ARG A 176 -2.03 18.58 -12.06
N GLU A 177 -1.79 19.83 -12.41
CA GLU A 177 -0.55 20.37 -12.95
C GLU A 177 0.63 20.35 -11.96
N ASP A 178 0.34 20.33 -10.66
CA ASP A 178 1.35 20.29 -9.60
C ASP A 178 1.72 18.86 -9.19
N ILE A 179 0.94 17.87 -9.61
CA ILE A 179 1.23 16.45 -9.38
C ILE A 179 2.28 16.00 -10.40
N ARG A 180 3.48 15.65 -9.93
CA ARG A 180 4.53 15.13 -10.83
C ARG A 180 4.28 13.67 -11.15
N ILE A 181 4.54 13.29 -12.40
CA ILE A 181 4.25 11.96 -12.92
C ILE A 181 5.55 11.30 -13.37
N GLY A 182 5.76 10.07 -12.94
CA GLY A 182 6.77 9.15 -13.46
C GLY A 182 6.12 7.86 -13.95
N VAL A 183 6.95 6.87 -14.27
CA VAL A 183 6.51 5.51 -14.64
C VAL A 183 6.91 4.54 -13.53
N ASP A 184 5.97 3.74 -13.03
CA ASP A 184 6.26 2.72 -12.01
C ASP A 184 6.91 1.48 -12.63
N GLY A 185 7.49 0.61 -11.80
CA GLY A 185 8.11 -0.64 -12.23
C GLY A 185 7.15 -1.62 -12.92
N CYS A 186 5.84 -1.45 -12.72
CA CYS A 186 4.80 -2.22 -13.41
C CYS A 186 4.25 -1.50 -14.67
N GLY A 187 4.88 -0.42 -15.12
CA GLY A 187 4.59 0.24 -16.40
C GLY A 187 3.46 1.27 -16.42
N VAL A 188 2.73 1.50 -15.32
CA VAL A 188 1.67 2.53 -15.25
C VAL A 188 2.19 3.83 -14.64
N PRO A 189 1.49 4.97 -14.79
CA PRO A 189 1.87 6.23 -14.17
C PRO A 189 1.95 6.14 -12.65
N VAL A 190 2.94 6.81 -12.07
CA VAL A 190 3.10 6.97 -10.62
C VAL A 190 3.23 8.44 -10.27
N HIS A 191 2.53 8.83 -9.21
CA HIS A 191 2.30 10.23 -8.86
C HIS A 191 3.17 10.62 -7.67
N ALA A 192 3.70 11.84 -7.70
CA ALA A 192 4.38 12.45 -6.57
C ALA A 192 3.71 13.77 -6.20
N MET A 193 3.65 14.01 -4.90
CA MET A 193 3.14 15.21 -4.26
C MET A 193 3.83 15.36 -2.88
N PRO A 194 3.67 16.50 -2.19
CA PRO A 194 4.19 16.68 -0.83
C PRO A 194 3.63 15.62 0.14
N LEU A 195 4.42 15.21 1.13
CA LEU A 195 4.01 14.20 2.12
C LEU A 195 2.72 14.57 2.85
N ARG A 196 2.53 15.86 3.19
CA ARG A 196 1.27 16.35 3.78
C ARG A 196 0.05 16.12 2.90
N ALA A 197 0.22 16.19 1.57
CA ALA A 197 -0.86 16.01 0.63
C ALA A 197 -1.26 14.54 0.53
N TRP A 198 -0.29 13.62 0.64
CA TRP A 198 -0.57 12.20 0.81
C TRP A 198 -1.35 11.92 2.10
N ALA A 199 -0.95 12.50 3.23
CA ALA A 199 -1.67 12.35 4.49
C ALA A 199 -3.14 12.78 4.35
N ARG A 200 -3.38 13.93 3.71
CA ARG A 200 -4.73 14.43 3.41
C ARG A 200 -5.51 13.48 2.50
N ALA A 201 -4.91 12.99 1.42
CA ALA A 201 -5.57 12.08 0.49
C ALA A 201 -6.02 10.77 1.17
N PHE A 202 -5.19 10.21 2.07
CA PHE A 202 -5.58 9.04 2.84
C PHE A 202 -6.57 9.38 3.97
N ALA A 203 -6.53 10.58 4.54
CA ALA A 203 -7.54 11.04 5.49
C ALA A 203 -8.93 11.16 4.86
N SER A 204 -9.05 11.42 3.55
CA SER A 204 -10.35 11.47 2.88
C SER A 204 -11.14 10.15 2.99
N PHE A 205 -10.47 9.00 3.19
CA PHE A 205 -11.14 7.70 3.39
C PHE A 205 -11.98 7.62 4.67
N ILE A 206 -11.72 8.49 5.64
CA ILE A 206 -12.40 8.55 6.94
C ILE A 206 -13.10 9.90 7.16
N ALA A 207 -13.11 10.76 6.14
CA ALA A 207 -13.72 12.07 6.17
C ALA A 207 -15.23 11.98 5.91
N ASP A 208 -16.01 12.75 6.67
CA ASP A 208 -17.46 12.79 6.49
C ASP A 208 -17.79 13.64 5.24
N GLY A 209 -18.66 13.12 4.37
CA GLY A 209 -19.07 13.83 3.16
C GLY A 209 -17.98 13.99 2.09
N ALA A 210 -16.87 13.24 2.19
CA ALA A 210 -15.82 13.26 1.18
C ALA A 210 -16.32 12.85 -0.21
N PRO A 211 -15.74 13.40 -1.29
CA PRO A 211 -15.96 12.85 -2.62
C PRO A 211 -15.53 11.37 -2.62
N HIS A 212 -16.24 10.53 -3.37
CA HIS A 212 -15.96 9.09 -3.48
C HIS A 212 -16.14 8.27 -2.18
N ALA A 213 -16.80 8.81 -1.14
CA ALA A 213 -16.92 8.15 0.17
C ALA A 213 -17.41 6.71 0.11
N ALA A 214 -18.43 6.42 -0.72
CA ALA A 214 -18.96 5.07 -0.86
C ALA A 214 -17.93 4.07 -1.42
N ALA A 215 -17.14 4.49 -2.43
CA ALA A 215 -16.08 3.66 -2.99
C ALA A 215 -14.95 3.43 -1.97
N MET A 216 -14.52 4.49 -1.29
CA MET A 216 -13.49 4.43 -0.25
C MET A 216 -13.86 3.50 0.90
N GLN A 217 -15.11 3.55 1.38
CA GLN A 217 -15.61 2.65 2.43
C GLN A 217 -15.60 1.18 1.99
N ARG A 218 -16.02 0.88 0.75
CA ARG A 218 -15.94 -0.48 0.20
C ARG A 218 -14.50 -0.98 0.11
N ILE A 219 -13.58 -0.11 -0.29
CA ILE A 219 -12.14 -0.43 -0.39
C ILE A 219 -11.54 -0.74 0.99
N LEU A 220 -11.80 0.09 2.01
CA LEU A 220 -11.33 -0.18 3.38
C LEU A 220 -11.87 -1.51 3.90
N ALA A 221 -13.18 -1.75 3.72
CA ALA A 221 -13.81 -2.98 4.17
C ALA A 221 -13.20 -4.21 3.49
N ALA A 222 -13.00 -4.17 2.17
CA ALA A 222 -12.38 -5.25 1.41
C ALA A 222 -10.95 -5.54 1.90
N MET A 223 -10.12 -4.50 2.04
CA MET A 223 -8.74 -4.66 2.51
C MET A 223 -8.67 -5.18 3.94
N GLY A 224 -9.49 -4.64 4.85
CA GLY A 224 -9.53 -5.03 6.25
C GLY A 224 -10.05 -6.45 6.48
N ARG A 225 -10.96 -6.94 5.63
CA ARG A 225 -11.51 -8.31 5.70
C ARG A 225 -10.64 -9.37 5.03
N HIS A 226 -9.84 -8.96 4.03
CA HIS A 226 -8.97 -9.86 3.27
C HIS A 226 -7.51 -9.38 3.28
N PRO A 227 -6.90 -9.17 4.45
CA PRO A 227 -5.54 -8.61 4.54
C PRO A 227 -4.48 -9.52 3.90
N GLU A 228 -4.72 -10.83 3.85
CA GLU A 228 -3.88 -11.79 3.17
C GLU A 228 -3.84 -11.60 1.66
N LEU A 229 -4.94 -11.15 1.04
CA LEU A 229 -4.98 -10.85 -0.41
C LEU A 229 -4.24 -9.56 -0.75
N VAL A 230 -4.08 -8.64 0.21
CA VAL A 230 -3.42 -7.35 0.00
C VAL A 230 -1.90 -7.49 0.00
N GLY A 231 -1.35 -8.18 1.01
CA GLY A 231 0.09 -8.34 1.20
C GLY A 231 0.57 -9.74 0.88
N GLY A 232 0.02 -10.72 1.60
CA GLY A 232 0.38 -12.13 1.57
C GLY A 232 0.05 -12.77 2.92
N SER A 233 0.12 -14.09 3.03
CA SER A 233 -0.31 -14.78 4.26
C SER A 233 0.67 -14.65 5.43
N ARG A 234 1.95 -14.31 5.17
CA ARG A 234 3.04 -14.28 6.16
C ARG A 234 4.09 -13.22 5.84
N ASP A 235 4.81 -12.76 6.86
CA ASP A 235 5.97 -11.85 6.75
C ASP A 235 5.64 -10.52 6.05
N ARG A 236 4.41 -10.04 6.23
CA ARG A 236 3.88 -8.80 5.65
C ARG A 236 3.32 -7.92 6.74
N PHE A 237 4.04 -6.86 7.08
CA PHE A 237 3.63 -5.92 8.13
C PHE A 237 2.23 -5.33 7.90
N ASP A 238 1.87 -4.99 6.65
CA ASP A 238 0.53 -4.49 6.33
C ASP A 238 -0.57 -5.53 6.62
N THR A 239 -0.35 -6.79 6.24
CA THR A 239 -1.27 -7.89 6.59
C THR A 239 -1.36 -8.11 8.10
N ASP A 240 -0.23 -8.17 8.78
CA ASP A 240 -0.20 -8.50 10.22
C ASP A 240 -0.83 -7.40 11.06
N LEU A 241 -0.61 -6.12 10.72
CA LEU A 241 -1.26 -4.98 11.37
C LEU A 241 -2.79 -5.01 11.19
N MET A 242 -3.26 -5.29 9.97
CA MET A 242 -4.69 -5.41 9.70
C MET A 242 -5.33 -6.58 10.46
N ARG A 243 -4.65 -7.72 10.56
CA ARG A 243 -5.13 -8.87 11.34
C ARG A 243 -5.16 -8.58 12.84
N ALA A 244 -4.08 -8.02 13.38
CA ALA A 244 -3.98 -7.72 14.81
C ALA A 244 -5.09 -6.75 15.27
N THR A 245 -5.47 -5.81 14.41
CA THR A 245 -6.51 -4.80 14.70
C THR A 245 -7.90 -5.17 14.17
N ASN A 246 -8.06 -6.40 13.65
CA ASN A 246 -9.30 -6.90 13.05
C ASN A 246 -9.90 -5.94 11.99
N GLY A 247 -9.04 -5.37 11.14
CA GLY A 247 -9.42 -4.47 10.06
C GLY A 247 -9.76 -3.03 10.47
N ARG A 248 -9.72 -2.70 11.78
CA ARG A 248 -9.91 -1.32 12.26
C ARG A 248 -8.85 -0.37 11.69
N ILE A 249 -7.61 -0.85 11.62
CA ILE A 249 -6.50 -0.15 10.98
C ILE A 249 -6.19 -0.84 9.66
N VAL A 250 -6.32 -0.10 8.55
CA VAL A 250 -5.95 -0.56 7.20
C VAL A 250 -4.61 0.02 6.83
N ALA A 251 -3.67 -0.83 6.40
CA ALA A 251 -2.34 -0.41 6.00
C ALA A 251 -2.00 -0.88 4.59
N LYS A 252 -1.22 -0.08 3.87
CA LYS A 252 -0.72 -0.43 2.55
C LYS A 252 0.72 -0.03 2.38
N GLY A 253 1.61 -1.01 2.28
CA GLY A 253 3.02 -0.80 1.99
C GLY A 253 3.27 -0.34 0.54
N GLY A 254 4.24 0.54 0.37
CA GLY A 254 4.74 1.05 -0.88
C GLY A 254 6.23 0.77 -1.01
N ALA A 255 6.69 0.46 -2.23
CA ALA A 255 8.12 0.38 -2.54
C ALA A 255 8.83 1.70 -2.20
N GLU A 256 10.15 1.66 -2.07
CA GLU A 256 10.95 2.83 -1.68
C GLU A 256 10.49 3.44 -0.34
N GLY A 257 10.22 2.57 0.66
CA GLY A 257 10.04 2.99 2.04
C GLY A 257 8.85 3.92 2.28
N PHE A 258 7.71 3.66 1.63
CA PHE A 258 6.46 4.38 1.90
C PHE A 258 5.45 3.46 2.60
N LEU A 259 4.70 3.98 3.56
CA LEU A 259 3.56 3.30 4.16
C LEU A 259 2.41 4.28 4.31
N ALA A 260 1.20 3.87 3.93
CA ALA A 260 -0.04 4.54 4.29
C ALA A 260 -0.80 3.68 5.31
N VAL A 261 -1.37 4.33 6.33
CA VAL A 261 -2.16 3.71 7.39
C VAL A 261 -3.40 4.57 7.61
N ILE A 262 -4.57 3.92 7.71
CA ILE A 262 -5.85 4.56 7.98
C ILE A 262 -6.45 3.87 9.20
N ASP A 263 -6.62 4.61 10.30
CA ASP A 263 -7.29 4.14 11.51
C ASP A 263 -8.74 4.67 11.54
N THR A 264 -9.69 3.77 11.35
CA THR A 264 -11.12 4.10 11.39
C THR A 264 -11.64 4.36 12.80
N GLY A 265 -10.97 3.83 13.83
CA GLY A 265 -11.36 4.01 15.23
C GLY A 265 -10.98 5.39 15.76
N LEU A 266 -9.72 5.80 15.57
CA LEU A 266 -9.27 7.15 15.95
C LEU A 266 -9.57 8.22 14.89
N ARG A 267 -10.01 7.82 13.70
CA ARG A 267 -10.21 8.72 12.55
C ARG A 267 -8.94 9.51 12.24
N LEU A 268 -7.84 8.79 12.06
CA LEU A 268 -6.55 9.33 11.63
C LEU A 268 -6.03 8.60 10.39
N ALA A 269 -5.37 9.34 9.51
CA ALA A 269 -4.53 8.77 8.46
C ALA A 269 -3.07 9.16 8.69
N MET A 270 -2.18 8.18 8.59
CA MET A 270 -0.74 8.36 8.76
C MET A 270 -0.02 7.91 7.50
N VAL A 271 0.93 8.73 7.04
CA VAL A 271 1.90 8.34 6.02
C VAL A 271 3.31 8.43 6.55
N ILE A 272 4.14 7.46 6.17
CA ILE A 272 5.55 7.37 6.54
C ILE A 272 6.37 7.31 5.27
N LYS A 273 7.45 8.08 5.22
CA LYS A 273 8.46 8.00 4.17
C LYS A 273 9.85 7.82 4.79
N VAL A 274 10.50 6.72 4.47
CA VAL A 274 11.93 6.47 4.73
C VAL A 274 12.72 6.92 3.50
N LEU A 275 13.68 7.82 3.70
CA LEU A 275 14.30 8.57 2.60
C LEU A 275 15.23 7.73 1.73
N ASP A 276 15.91 6.74 2.30
CA ASP A 276 16.78 5.80 1.56
C ASP A 276 16.01 4.64 0.91
N GLY A 277 14.67 4.64 1.03
CA GLY A 277 13.79 3.66 0.43
C GLY A 277 13.76 2.30 1.15
N ASN A 278 14.50 2.13 2.25
CA ASN A 278 14.64 0.82 2.87
C ASN A 278 13.41 0.43 3.71
N ALA A 279 12.74 -0.65 3.31
CA ALA A 279 11.52 -1.12 3.96
C ALA A 279 11.72 -1.61 5.41
N ARG A 280 12.93 -2.02 5.81
CA ARG A 280 13.20 -2.55 7.16
C ARG A 280 12.93 -1.55 8.29
N ALA A 281 12.96 -0.25 7.97
CA ALA A 281 12.68 0.83 8.90
C ALA A 281 11.18 1.08 9.11
N ILE A 282 10.31 0.62 8.20
CA ILE A 282 8.87 0.93 8.22
C ILE A 282 8.15 0.33 9.43
N PRO A 283 8.23 -0.98 9.72
CA PRO A 283 7.45 -1.57 10.82
C PRO A 283 7.69 -0.94 12.20
N PRO A 284 8.95 -0.77 12.68
CA PRO A 284 9.17 -0.19 14.01
C PRO A 284 8.73 1.27 14.08
N VAL A 285 8.86 2.02 12.98
CA VAL A 285 8.37 3.41 12.92
C VAL A 285 6.86 3.47 13.02
N ALA A 286 6.16 2.65 12.22
CA ALA A 286 4.71 2.61 12.21
C ALA A 286 4.14 2.20 13.56
N LEU A 287 4.68 1.13 14.18
CA LEU A 287 4.22 0.71 15.50
C LEU A 287 4.51 1.72 16.60
N LYS A 288 5.69 2.35 16.58
CA LYS A 288 5.99 3.40 17.53
C LYS A 288 5.01 4.56 17.39
N ALA A 289 4.77 5.06 16.18
CA ALA A 289 3.85 6.17 15.94
C ALA A 289 2.41 5.81 16.36
N LEU A 290 1.92 4.62 16.00
CA LEU A 290 0.60 4.15 16.38
C LEU A 290 0.47 3.96 17.90
N THR A 291 1.52 3.51 18.58
CA THR A 291 1.55 3.42 20.05
C THR A 291 1.52 4.80 20.69
N ASP A 292 2.33 5.75 20.21
CA ASP A 292 2.38 7.13 20.71
C ASP A 292 1.04 7.87 20.53
N LEU A 293 0.27 7.50 19.50
CA LEU A 293 -1.09 8.00 19.24
C LEU A 293 -2.19 7.30 20.07
N GLY A 294 -1.87 6.21 20.75
CA GLY A 294 -2.87 5.36 21.42
C GLY A 294 -3.76 4.56 20.45
N ALA A 295 -3.33 4.38 19.20
CA ALA A 295 -4.06 3.67 18.15
C ALA A 295 -4.00 2.15 18.30
N ILE A 296 -3.02 1.63 19.04
CA ILE A 296 -2.80 0.19 19.28
C ILE A 296 -2.86 -0.08 20.78
N SER A 297 -3.71 -1.01 21.19
CA SER A 297 -3.79 -1.52 22.57
C SER A 297 -2.60 -2.40 22.93
N ALA A 298 -2.38 -2.66 24.23
CA ALA A 298 -1.31 -3.55 24.67
C ALA A 298 -1.42 -4.96 24.05
N ALA A 299 -2.63 -5.51 23.98
CA ALA A 299 -2.86 -6.84 23.39
C ALA A 299 -2.58 -6.88 21.88
N GLU A 300 -3.00 -5.86 21.12
CA GLU A 300 -2.69 -5.75 19.69
C GLU A 300 -1.18 -5.55 19.47
N ARG A 301 -0.51 -4.80 20.34
CA ARG A 301 0.95 -4.61 20.31
C ARG A 301 1.70 -5.91 20.57
N ASP A 302 1.22 -6.76 21.47
CA ASP A 302 1.83 -8.05 21.77
C ASP A 302 1.79 -9.00 20.55
N LEU A 303 0.69 -8.97 19.78
CA LEU A 303 0.59 -9.71 18.51
C LEU A 303 1.60 -9.21 17.46
N LEU A 304 2.08 -7.98 17.59
CA LEU A 304 3.00 -7.30 16.66
C LEU A 304 4.41 -7.15 17.24
N GLN A 305 4.74 -7.88 18.31
CA GLN A 305 6.01 -7.76 19.04
C GLN A 305 7.25 -7.87 18.14
N ALA A 306 7.20 -8.71 17.10
CA ALA A 306 8.32 -8.93 16.17
C ALA A 306 8.70 -7.67 15.38
N TYR A 307 7.79 -6.70 15.29
CA TYR A 307 7.96 -5.46 14.54
C TYR A 307 8.35 -4.25 15.41
N VAL A 308 8.32 -4.36 16.75
CA VAL A 308 8.58 -3.24 17.67
C VAL A 308 10.05 -2.82 17.62
N GLU A 309 10.94 -3.78 17.84
CA GLU A 309 12.38 -3.66 17.66
C GLU A 309 12.90 -4.90 16.93
N PRO A 310 12.69 -5.00 15.60
CA PRO A 310 13.03 -6.21 14.86
C PRO A 310 14.47 -6.63 15.08
N ALA A 311 14.68 -7.91 15.38
CA ALA A 311 16.01 -8.46 15.55
C ALA A 311 16.77 -8.46 14.23
N VAL A 312 18.01 -7.98 14.25
CA VAL A 312 18.98 -8.21 13.17
C VAL A 312 19.58 -9.59 13.41
N LEU A 313 19.33 -10.52 12.50
CA LEU A 313 19.81 -11.90 12.61
C LEU A 313 21.05 -12.11 11.74
N ASN A 314 22.00 -12.92 12.22
CA ASN A 314 23.07 -13.46 11.39
C ASN A 314 22.59 -14.67 10.56
N THR A 315 23.47 -15.22 9.72
CA THR A 315 23.15 -16.38 8.86
C THR A 315 22.83 -17.68 9.62
N GLN A 316 23.16 -17.75 10.91
CA GLN A 316 22.78 -18.87 11.80
C GLN A 316 21.49 -18.58 12.58
N GLY A 317 20.79 -17.47 12.30
CA GLY A 317 19.56 -17.09 12.99
C GLY A 317 19.76 -16.51 14.39
N ARG A 318 20.99 -16.13 14.77
CA ARG A 318 21.26 -15.51 16.08
C ARG A 318 21.06 -14.00 16.00
N GLU A 319 20.42 -13.43 17.03
CA GLU A 319 20.32 -11.98 17.19
C GLU A 319 21.71 -11.37 17.38
N VAL A 320 22.03 -10.39 16.53
CA VAL A 320 23.30 -9.65 16.55
C VAL A 320 23.08 -8.14 16.68
N GLY A 321 21.82 -7.69 16.76
CA GLY A 321 21.45 -6.29 16.87
C GLY A 321 19.95 -6.09 16.69
N ARG A 322 19.50 -4.83 16.60
CA ARG A 322 18.09 -4.46 16.50
C ARG A 322 17.87 -3.26 15.59
N ILE A 323 16.65 -3.13 15.09
CA ILE A 323 16.16 -1.96 14.37
C ILE A 323 15.25 -1.16 15.32
N ILE A 324 15.63 0.07 15.65
CA ILE A 324 15.02 0.85 16.74
C ILE A 324 14.55 2.20 16.18
N ALA A 325 13.27 2.53 16.34
CA ALA A 325 12.73 3.83 15.93
C ALA A 325 13.03 4.93 16.97
N GLU A 326 13.67 6.03 16.55
CA GLU A 326 14.16 7.10 17.44
C GLU A 326 13.63 8.48 17.06
N PHE A 327 12.32 8.63 17.08
CA PHE A 327 11.68 9.92 16.82
C PHE A 327 10.68 10.31 17.92
N SER A 328 10.26 11.57 17.89
CA SER A 328 9.13 12.06 18.67
C SER A 328 8.24 12.88 17.75
N LEU A 329 6.95 12.62 17.78
CA LEU A 329 5.99 13.39 17.01
C LEU A 329 5.86 14.80 17.58
N SER A 330 5.89 15.78 16.70
CA SER A 330 5.53 17.17 17.01
C SER A 330 4.05 17.36 16.75
N ARG A 331 3.38 18.18 17.57
CA ARG A 331 2.02 18.68 17.30
C ARG A 331 2.14 20.09 16.70
N PRO A 332 1.22 20.51 15.81
CA PRO A 332 1.20 21.86 15.25
C PRO A 332 1.16 22.96 16.32
#